data_AF-A0A9D8FCU2-F1
#
_entry.id   AF-A0A9D8FCU2-F1
#
_cell.length_a   1.000
_cell.length_b   1.000
_cell.length_c   1.000
_cell.angle_alpha   90.00
_cell.angle_beta   90.00
_cell.angle_gamma   90.00
#
_symmetry.space_group_name_H-M   'P 1'
#
loop_
_entity.id
_entity.type
_entity.pdbx_description
1 polymer ?
#
loop_
_entity_poly.entity_id
_entity_poly.type
_entity_poly.pdbx_seq_one_letter_code
_entity_poly.pdbx_strand_id
1 'polypeptide(L)'
;MDLNSYQMSFSGQVLERGFWLYVWKIKFENCLYFYVGRTGDSSSAHASSPFNRIGQHLDFRKNAKGNSLARRLKASAINPYKSKFDMLALGPFFCEQDTFEKHKPFRDHMATIEYEVANVLKENNFNVLGIHHPKAEVSKAEIENVTNRIIKFAKA
;
A
#
# COMPACT_ATOMS: atom_id res chain seq x y z
N MET A 1 -9.19 -37.37 5.33
CA MET A 1 -9.48 -35.95 5.53
C MET A 1 -8.45 -35.22 4.69
N ASP A 2 -8.88 -34.57 3.62
CA ASP A 2 -7.95 -33.85 2.74
C ASP A 2 -7.63 -32.48 3.34
N LEU A 3 -6.35 -32.18 3.45
CA LEU A 3 -5.84 -30.91 3.98
C LEU A 3 -5.54 -29.97 2.83
N ASN A 4 -6.14 -28.78 2.87
CA ASN A 4 -5.73 -27.71 1.97
C ASN A 4 -4.41 -27.11 2.45
N SER A 5 -3.44 -26.97 1.56
CA SER A 5 -2.17 -26.29 1.82
C SER A 5 -2.07 -25.02 0.98
N TYR A 6 -1.56 -23.95 1.59
CA TYR A 6 -1.34 -22.66 0.94
C TYR A 6 0.08 -22.19 1.30
N GLN A 7 0.83 -21.73 0.31
CA GLN A 7 2.22 -21.30 0.48
C GLN A 7 2.40 -19.84 0.04
N MET A 8 3.34 -19.16 0.69
CA MET A 8 3.75 -17.79 0.36
C MET A 8 5.27 -17.69 0.52
N SER A 9 5.91 -16.98 -0.41
CA SER A 9 7.34 -16.68 -0.39
C SER A 9 7.55 -15.18 -0.57
N PHE A 10 8.49 -14.59 0.15
CA PHE A 10 8.82 -13.17 0.06
C PHE A 10 10.28 -12.92 0.40
N SER A 11 10.80 -11.79 -0.07
CA SER A 11 12.17 -11.36 0.21
C SER A 11 12.28 -10.77 1.62
N GLY A 12 13.30 -11.13 2.40
CA GLY A 12 13.49 -10.63 3.77
C GLY A 12 13.58 -9.10 3.88
N GLN A 13 13.96 -8.41 2.81
CA GLN A 13 14.00 -6.95 2.71
C GLN A 13 12.65 -6.30 3.03
N VAL A 14 11.52 -6.98 2.76
CA VAL A 14 10.19 -6.43 3.09
C VAL A 14 9.90 -6.38 4.60
N LEU A 15 10.81 -6.91 5.43
CA LEU A 15 10.76 -6.80 6.89
C LEU A 15 11.44 -5.51 7.40
N GLU A 16 12.22 -4.83 6.56
CA GLU A 16 12.92 -3.61 6.95
C GLU A 16 11.93 -2.46 7.23
N ARG A 17 12.19 -1.74 8.31
CA ARG A 17 11.42 -0.58 8.75
C ARG A 17 11.87 0.67 8.01
N GLY A 18 10.96 1.61 7.82
CA GLY A 18 11.22 2.84 7.07
C GLY A 18 9.99 3.30 6.31
N PHE A 19 10.20 4.24 5.39
CA PHE A 19 9.15 4.81 4.55
C PHE A 19 9.07 4.05 3.23
N TRP A 20 7.98 3.31 3.05
CA TRP A 20 7.71 2.45 1.91
C TRP A 20 6.45 2.92 1.22
N LEU A 21 6.38 2.72 -0.08
CA LEU A 21 5.14 2.74 -0.84
C LEU A 21 4.78 1.30 -1.22
N TYR A 22 3.52 0.93 -1.13
CA TYR A 22 3.06 -0.37 -1.61
C TYR A 22 1.74 -0.26 -2.35
N VAL A 23 1.58 -1.13 -3.34
CA VAL A 23 0.37 -1.23 -4.16
C VAL A 23 -0.12 -2.66 -4.11
N TRP A 24 -1.37 -2.82 -3.71
CA TRP A 24 -2.11 -4.07 -3.82
C TRP A 24 -2.82 -4.10 -5.16
N LYS A 25 -2.67 -5.21 -5.88
CA LYS A 25 -3.48 -5.60 -7.02
C LYS A 25 -4.38 -6.74 -6.56
N ILE A 26 -5.69 -6.52 -6.65
CA ILE A 26 -6.71 -7.38 -6.05
C ILE A 26 -7.62 -7.83 -7.17
N LYS A 27 -7.64 -9.14 -7.43
CA LYS A 27 -8.53 -9.76 -8.40
C LYS A 27 -9.74 -10.30 -7.65
N PHE A 28 -10.92 -9.81 -7.99
CA PHE A 28 -12.18 -10.34 -7.46
C PHE A 28 -13.18 -10.42 -8.61
N GLU A 29 -13.72 -11.62 -8.82
CA GLU A 29 -14.50 -11.94 -10.03
C GLU A 29 -13.69 -11.58 -11.29
N ASN A 30 -14.31 -10.90 -12.26
CA ASN A 30 -13.66 -10.46 -13.49
C ASN A 30 -13.12 -9.02 -13.41
N CYS A 31 -12.96 -8.48 -12.19
CA CYS A 31 -12.54 -7.11 -11.96
C CYS A 31 -11.18 -7.02 -11.27
N LEU A 32 -10.43 -5.97 -11.62
CA LEU A 32 -9.19 -5.58 -10.95
C LEU A 32 -9.42 -4.36 -10.10
N TYR A 33 -8.98 -4.44 -8.85
CA TYR A 33 -8.97 -3.34 -7.89
C TYR A 33 -7.55 -3.08 -7.40
N PHE A 34 -7.24 -1.83 -7.14
CA PHE A 34 -5.95 -1.40 -6.64
C PHE A 34 -6.11 -0.68 -5.32
N TYR A 35 -5.18 -0.90 -4.40
CA TYR A 35 -5.08 -0.09 -3.18
C TYR A 35 -3.64 0.36 -3.03
N VAL A 36 -3.44 1.67 -2.98
CA VAL A 36 -2.14 2.29 -2.74
C VAL A 36 -2.06 2.59 -1.25
N GLY A 37 -0.93 2.27 -0.65
CA GLY A 37 -0.66 2.61 0.73
C GLY A 37 0.81 2.88 0.95
N ARG A 38 1.11 3.36 2.15
CA ARG A 38 2.48 3.66 2.57
C ARG A 38 2.69 3.34 4.03
N THR A 39 3.96 3.22 4.39
CA THR A 39 4.41 3.24 5.78
C THR A 39 4.84 4.67 6.15
N GLY A 40 5.06 4.92 7.44
CA GLY A 40 5.23 6.27 7.98
C GLY A 40 3.89 6.83 8.45
N ASP A 41 3.43 6.38 9.61
CA ASP A 41 2.07 6.64 10.06
C ASP A 41 1.80 8.13 10.32
N SER A 42 0.56 8.56 10.10
CA SER A 42 0.20 9.97 10.34
C SER A 42 0.06 10.33 11.80
N SER A 43 -0.06 9.32 12.68
CA SER A 43 -0.35 9.48 14.11
C SER A 43 0.77 9.01 15.04
N SER A 44 1.93 8.61 14.50
CA SER A 44 3.09 8.22 15.31
C SER A 44 4.40 8.45 14.55
N ALA A 45 5.53 8.46 15.25
CA ALA A 45 6.86 8.53 14.62
C ALA A 45 7.28 7.20 13.97
N HIS A 46 6.43 6.17 14.02
CA HIS A 46 6.79 4.83 13.56
C HIS A 46 6.58 4.67 12.06
N ALA A 47 7.63 4.19 11.40
CA ALA A 47 7.61 3.81 9.99
C ALA A 47 7.82 2.28 9.91
N SER A 48 6.72 1.53 10.02
CA SER A 48 6.75 0.06 9.99
C SER A 48 7.21 -0.50 8.65
N SER A 49 7.47 -1.80 8.59
CA SER A 49 7.71 -2.53 7.34
C SER A 49 6.41 -2.81 6.56
N PRO A 50 6.47 -3.01 5.23
CA PRO A 50 5.31 -3.41 4.43
C PRO A 50 4.78 -4.79 4.83
N PHE A 51 5.64 -5.72 5.26
CA PHE A 51 5.19 -7.05 5.70
C PHE A 51 4.24 -6.99 6.90
N ASN A 52 4.54 -6.15 7.89
CA ASN A 52 3.62 -5.93 9.02
C ASN A 52 2.28 -5.33 8.56
N ARG A 53 2.29 -4.50 7.52
CA ARG A 53 1.07 -3.89 6.98
C ARG A 53 0.18 -4.91 6.28
N ILE A 54 0.74 -5.95 5.66
CA ILE A 54 -0.04 -7.04 5.04
C ILE A 54 -1.05 -7.62 6.05
N GLY A 55 -0.55 -8.08 7.20
CA GLY A 55 -1.40 -8.68 8.23
C GLY A 55 -2.41 -7.69 8.83
N GLN A 56 -1.98 -6.47 9.14
CA GLN A 56 -2.86 -5.47 9.74
C GLN A 56 -3.96 -4.97 8.80
N HIS A 57 -3.64 -4.75 7.53
CA HIS A 57 -4.58 -4.23 6.54
C HIS A 57 -5.69 -5.21 6.20
N LEU A 58 -5.42 -6.51 6.28
CA LEU A 58 -6.37 -7.59 6.02
C LEU A 58 -6.96 -8.19 7.32
N ASP A 59 -6.91 -7.45 8.42
CA ASP A 59 -7.55 -7.86 9.67
C ASP A 59 -9.05 -7.50 9.67
N PHE A 60 -9.90 -8.53 9.55
CA PHE A 60 -11.35 -8.41 9.51
C PHE A 60 -12.04 -8.50 10.88
N ARG A 61 -11.28 -8.58 11.99
CA ARG A 61 -11.87 -8.57 13.34
C ARG A 61 -12.61 -7.26 13.58
N LYS A 62 -13.73 -7.32 14.33
CA LYS A 62 -14.59 -6.14 14.61
C LYS A 62 -13.83 -4.96 15.22
N ASN A 63 -12.84 -5.23 16.07
CA ASN A 63 -12.07 -4.22 16.79
C ASN A 63 -10.66 -4.01 16.22
N ALA A 64 -10.39 -4.51 15.01
CA ALA A 64 -9.10 -4.34 14.36
C ALA A 64 -8.80 -2.85 14.10
N LYS A 65 -7.59 -2.42 14.47
CA LYS A 65 -7.06 -1.09 14.16
C LYS A 65 -6.08 -1.22 12.99
N GLY A 66 -5.98 -0.19 12.15
CA GLY A 66 -5.07 -0.20 11.00
C GLY A 66 -5.54 -1.07 9.81
N ASN A 67 -6.80 -1.51 9.81
CA ASN A 67 -7.38 -2.39 8.78
C ASN A 67 -8.01 -1.60 7.60
N SER A 68 -7.30 -0.57 7.12
CA SER A 68 -7.83 0.32 6.08
C SER A 68 -8.24 -0.44 4.82
N LEU A 69 -7.45 -1.39 4.34
CA LEU A 69 -7.81 -2.20 3.17
C LEU A 69 -9.05 -3.06 3.42
N ALA A 70 -9.12 -3.80 4.52
CA ALA A 70 -10.29 -4.60 4.89
C ALA A 70 -11.58 -3.76 4.92
N ARG A 71 -11.51 -2.53 5.47
CA ARG A 71 -12.63 -1.59 5.48
C ARG A 71 -13.03 -1.15 4.07
N ARG A 72 -12.07 -0.89 3.18
CA ARG A 72 -12.34 -0.51 1.79
C ARG A 72 -12.96 -1.66 0.99
N LEU A 73 -12.43 -2.88 1.13
CA LEU A 73 -12.99 -4.07 0.49
C LEU A 73 -14.45 -4.28 0.90
N LYS A 74 -14.74 -4.17 2.20
CA LYS A 74 -16.11 -4.28 2.72
C LYS A 74 -17.03 -3.17 2.17
N ALA A 75 -16.56 -1.93 2.15
CA ALA A 75 -17.33 -0.80 1.63
C ALA A 75 -17.61 -0.91 0.12
N SER A 76 -16.74 -1.58 -0.62
CA SER A 76 -16.88 -1.84 -2.06
C SER A 76 -17.54 -3.19 -2.37
N ALA A 77 -18.10 -3.89 -1.37
CA ALA A 77 -18.72 -5.21 -1.51
C ALA A 77 -17.80 -6.29 -2.14
N ILE A 78 -16.48 -6.13 -2.01
CA ILE A 78 -15.48 -7.09 -2.49
C ILE A 78 -15.29 -8.18 -1.44
N ASN A 79 -15.47 -9.45 -1.81
CA ASN A 79 -15.27 -10.56 -0.89
C ASN A 79 -13.77 -10.95 -0.84
N PRO A 80 -13.07 -10.69 0.28
CA PRO A 80 -11.64 -10.98 0.40
C PRO A 80 -11.33 -12.48 0.33
N TYR A 81 -12.22 -13.35 0.80
CA TYR A 81 -12.01 -14.80 0.80
C TYR A 81 -12.10 -15.44 -0.59
N LYS A 82 -12.67 -14.72 -1.56
CA LYS A 82 -12.73 -15.10 -2.97
C LYS A 82 -11.80 -14.27 -3.86
N SER A 83 -10.97 -13.42 -3.25
CA SER A 83 -10.04 -12.56 -3.96
C SER A 83 -8.66 -13.19 -4.06
N LYS A 84 -7.90 -12.78 -5.09
CA LYS A 84 -6.45 -12.99 -5.17
C LYS A 84 -5.74 -11.67 -4.93
N PHE A 85 -4.67 -11.69 -4.15
CA PHE A 85 -3.93 -10.51 -3.76
C PHE A 85 -2.48 -10.63 -4.21
N ASP A 86 -2.03 -9.64 -4.99
CA ASP A 86 -0.64 -9.43 -5.33
C ASP A 86 -0.21 -8.09 -4.74
N MET A 87 0.98 -8.01 -4.13
CA MET A 87 1.49 -6.76 -3.59
C MET A 87 2.87 -6.45 -4.16
N LEU A 88 3.04 -5.23 -4.64
CA LEU A 88 4.35 -4.63 -4.89
C LEU A 88 4.68 -3.67 -3.76
N ALA A 89 5.84 -3.81 -3.13
CA ALA A 89 6.41 -2.82 -2.23
C ALA A 89 7.66 -2.20 -2.85
N LEU A 90 7.77 -0.88 -2.73
CA LEU A 90 8.91 -0.08 -3.18
C LEU A 90 9.50 0.62 -1.96
N GLY A 91 10.82 0.54 -1.79
CA GLY A 91 11.53 1.20 -0.72
C GLY A 91 12.60 0.34 -0.04
N PRO A 92 13.01 0.72 1.19
CA PRO A 92 12.58 1.96 1.85
C PRO A 92 13.11 3.18 1.10
N PHE A 93 12.29 4.21 0.93
CA PHE A 93 12.70 5.50 0.36
C PHE A 93 13.53 6.31 1.37
N PHE A 94 13.14 6.20 2.65
CA PHE A 94 13.81 6.85 3.77
C PHE A 94 13.85 5.91 4.96
N CYS A 95 14.90 6.03 5.78
CA CYS A 95 15.00 5.32 7.05
C CYS A 95 13.93 5.81 8.05
N GLU A 96 13.62 4.97 9.04
CA GLU A 96 12.81 5.40 10.18
C GLU A 96 13.49 6.57 10.93
N GLN A 97 12.69 7.44 11.53
CA GLN A 97 13.16 8.63 12.21
C GLN A 97 12.93 8.52 13.72
N ASP A 98 13.85 9.04 14.51
CA ASP A 98 13.80 8.94 15.99
C ASP A 98 12.68 9.78 16.62
N THR A 99 12.24 10.84 15.93
CA THR A 99 11.29 11.84 16.45
C THR A 99 10.18 12.10 15.45
N PHE A 100 9.00 12.49 15.96
CA PHE A 100 7.86 12.78 15.10
C PHE A 100 8.09 14.04 14.24
N GLU A 101 8.85 15.00 14.75
CA GLU A 101 9.25 16.21 14.04
C GLU A 101 10.07 15.88 12.79
N LYS A 102 11.08 14.99 12.91
CA LYS A 102 11.87 14.49 11.78
C LYS A 102 11.05 13.56 10.87
N HIS A 103 10.06 12.86 11.42
CA HIS A 103 9.18 11.97 10.67
C HIS A 103 8.25 12.72 9.70
N LYS A 104 7.71 13.88 10.11
CA LYS A 104 6.69 14.64 9.37
C LYS A 104 7.08 14.95 7.92
N PRO A 105 8.28 15.50 7.61
CA PRO A 105 8.67 15.78 6.23
C PRO A 105 8.61 14.54 5.32
N PHE A 106 9.18 13.42 5.76
CA PHE A 106 9.17 12.18 4.97
C PHE A 106 7.77 11.59 4.84
N ARG A 107 6.95 11.68 5.91
CA ARG A 107 5.53 11.29 5.85
C ARG A 107 4.78 12.08 4.78
N ASP A 108 4.99 13.39 4.74
CA ASP A 108 4.28 14.29 3.82
C ASP A 108 4.76 14.12 2.38
N HIS A 109 6.07 13.90 2.19
CA HIS A 109 6.65 13.47 0.92
C HIS A 109 5.99 12.19 0.40
N MET A 110 5.95 11.14 1.23
CA MET A 110 5.34 9.87 0.84
C MET A 110 3.82 9.97 0.62
N ALA A 111 3.12 10.87 1.32
CA ALA A 111 1.69 11.12 1.09
C ALA A 111 1.42 11.72 -0.30
N THR A 112 2.30 12.60 -0.77
CA THR A 112 2.23 13.10 -2.15
C THR A 112 2.52 12.01 -3.17
N ILE A 113 3.56 11.19 -2.97
CA ILE A 113 3.83 10.06 -3.88
C ILE A 113 2.63 9.09 -3.94
N GLU A 114 2.06 8.74 -2.78
CA GLU A 114 0.86 7.90 -2.69
C GLU A 114 -0.31 8.50 -3.49
N TYR A 115 -0.53 9.80 -3.36
CA TYR A 115 -1.57 10.53 -4.10
C TYR A 115 -1.35 10.49 -5.61
N GLU A 116 -0.15 10.83 -6.08
CA GLU A 116 0.17 10.86 -7.52
C GLU A 116 0.06 9.47 -8.15
N VAL A 117 0.53 8.43 -7.45
CA VAL A 117 0.39 7.04 -7.91
C VAL A 117 -1.08 6.63 -8.01
N ALA A 118 -1.90 6.98 -7.02
CA ALA A 118 -3.33 6.70 -7.07
C ALA A 118 -4.02 7.41 -8.24
N ASN A 119 -3.61 8.64 -8.57
CA ASN A 119 -4.14 9.37 -9.72
C ASN A 119 -3.72 8.75 -11.04
N VAL A 120 -2.44 8.44 -11.23
CA VAL A 120 -1.95 7.80 -12.46
C VAL A 120 -2.63 6.45 -12.71
N LEU A 121 -2.90 5.67 -11.66
CA LEU A 121 -3.68 4.43 -11.78
C LEU A 121 -5.12 4.70 -12.24
N LYS A 122 -5.79 5.72 -11.68
CA LYS A 122 -7.14 6.11 -12.11
C LYS A 122 -7.18 6.62 -13.55
N GLU A 123 -6.19 7.42 -13.96
CA GLU A 123 -6.04 7.91 -15.33
C GLU A 123 -5.82 6.78 -16.34
N ASN A 124 -5.24 5.66 -15.90
CA ASN A 124 -5.12 4.42 -16.68
C ASN A 124 -6.36 3.51 -16.58
N ASN A 125 -7.51 4.04 -16.12
CA ASN A 125 -8.79 3.34 -15.97
C ASN A 125 -8.78 2.16 -14.97
N PHE A 126 -7.90 2.18 -13.97
CA PHE A 126 -7.92 1.18 -12.90
C PHE A 126 -8.85 1.58 -11.74
N ASN A 127 -9.51 0.58 -11.12
CA ASN A 127 -10.37 0.81 -9.96
C ASN A 127 -9.52 0.98 -8.69
N VAL A 128 -9.21 2.21 -8.30
CA VAL A 128 -8.42 2.50 -7.10
C VAL A 128 -9.30 2.70 -5.88
N LEU A 129 -9.05 1.91 -4.83
CA LEU A 129 -9.72 1.96 -3.54
C LEU A 129 -9.03 2.96 -2.61
N GLY A 130 -9.79 3.92 -2.10
CA GLY A 130 -9.31 4.89 -1.11
C GLY A 130 -9.34 6.33 -1.59
N ILE A 131 -9.00 7.22 -0.66
CA ILE A 131 -8.86 8.66 -0.90
C ILE A 131 -7.49 9.04 -0.39
N HIS A 132 -6.75 9.79 -1.20
CA HIS A 132 -5.39 10.20 -0.93
C HIS A 132 -5.34 11.72 -1.09
N HIS A 133 -4.45 12.38 -0.34
CA HIS A 133 -4.30 13.82 -0.38
C HIS A 133 -2.80 14.17 -0.35
N PRO A 134 -2.33 15.04 -1.25
CA PRO A 134 -0.94 15.48 -1.25
C PRO A 134 -0.67 16.34 -0.02
N LYS A 135 0.58 16.35 0.46
CA LYS A 135 0.99 17.11 1.65
C LYS A 135 2.33 17.84 1.53
N ALA A 136 3.11 17.57 0.49
CA ALA A 136 4.37 18.23 0.19
C ALA A 136 4.61 18.29 -1.33
N GLU A 137 5.54 19.12 -1.77
CA GLU A 137 6.04 19.07 -3.14
C GLU A 137 7.08 17.95 -3.28
N VAL A 138 6.96 17.17 -4.36
CA VAL A 138 7.87 16.07 -4.69
C VAL A 138 8.33 16.24 -6.13
N SER A 139 9.57 15.86 -6.42
CA SER A 139 10.14 16.04 -7.75
C SER A 139 9.37 15.21 -8.81
N LYS A 140 9.14 15.81 -9.99
CA LYS A 140 8.47 15.12 -11.10
C LYS A 140 9.20 13.84 -11.53
N ALA A 141 10.53 13.88 -11.59
CA ALA A 141 11.34 12.74 -11.97
C ALA A 141 11.18 11.55 -11.01
N GLU A 142 11.08 11.82 -9.70
CA GLU A 142 10.81 10.77 -8.71
C GLU A 142 9.41 10.18 -8.88
N ILE A 143 8.40 11.03 -9.05
CA ILE A 143 7.01 10.61 -9.32
C ILE A 143 6.96 9.73 -10.58
N GLU A 144 7.58 10.16 -11.68
CA GLU A 144 7.64 9.40 -12.93
C GLU A 144 8.31 8.03 -12.76
N ASN A 145 9.44 7.95 -12.06
CA ASN A 145 10.11 6.67 -11.81
C ASN A 145 9.22 5.70 -11.02
N VAL A 146 8.58 6.19 -9.95
CA VAL A 146 7.70 5.38 -9.10
C VAL A 146 6.45 4.93 -9.88
N THR A 147 5.78 5.85 -10.55
CA THR A 147 4.56 5.57 -11.33
C THR A 147 4.82 4.61 -12.49
N ASN A 148 5.94 4.73 -13.20
CA ASN A 148 6.32 3.81 -14.27
C ASN A 148 6.47 2.36 -13.77
N ARG A 149 7.12 2.17 -12.61
CA ARG A 149 7.24 0.84 -12.00
C ARG A 149 5.89 0.26 -11.61
N ILE A 150 5.00 1.10 -11.07
CA ILE A 150 3.67 0.67 -10.62
C ILE A 150 2.75 0.37 -11.79
N ILE A 151 2.78 1.15 -12.86
CA ILE A 151 2.01 0.87 -14.08
C ILE A 151 2.47 -0.43 -14.73
N LYS A 152 3.78 -0.70 -14.75
CA LYS A 152 4.30 -1.99 -15.21
C LYS A 152 3.74 -3.15 -14.39
N PHE A 153 3.72 -3.03 -13.06
CA PHE A 153 3.13 -4.03 -12.17
C PHE A 153 1.60 -4.16 -12.36
N ALA A 154 0.90 -3.05 -12.56
CA ALA A 154 -0.55 -3.06 -12.75
C ALA A 154 -0.96 -3.78 -14.04
N LYS A 155 -0.17 -3.63 -15.11
CA LYS A 155 -0.43 -4.23 -16.44
C LYS A 155 0.09 -5.66 -16.60
N ALA A 156 1.05 -6.10 -15.79
CA ALA A 156 1.56 -7.48 -15.77
C ALA A 156 0.53 -8.46 -15.20
#